data_AF-A0A9P6M9R2-F1
#
_entry.id   AF-A0A9P6M9R2-F1
#
_cell.length_a   1.000
_cell.length_b   1.000
_cell.length_c   1.000
_cell.angle_alpha   90.00
_cell.angle_beta   90.00
_cell.angle_gamma   90.00
#
_symmetry.space_group_name_H-M   'P 1'
#
loop_
_entity.id
_entity.type
_entity.pdbx_description
1 polymer ?
#
loop_
_entity_poly.entity_id
_entity_poly.type
_entity_poly.pdbx_seq_one_letter_code
_entity_poly.pdbx_strand_id
1 'polypeptide(L)'
;TTHGKREKRREPALAKAAQGIKLLEDRVRDRAHIRKHQFSAVIKNLNAAFCWTMEDRAALATYLRRHGWSVRECELEADPEIAKDVQAGDVVLSQDSDFIVYPSVETVWRPISKGRFLVYKIPDILTTLEITRTQLTTLGFVSSNDYNSNIPTLGCSTNSSIIRSLDGGGISYLFG
;
A
#
# COMPACT_ATOMS: atom_id res chain seq x y z
N THR A 1 0.84 0.55 14.57
CA THR A 1 1.57 0.53 13.27
C THR A 1 1.35 -0.78 12.53
N THR A 2 1.30 -0.70 11.20
CA THR A 2 1.00 -1.79 10.25
C THR A 2 1.96 -2.99 10.38
N HIS A 3 3.21 -2.75 10.79
CA HIS A 3 4.18 -3.81 11.07
C HIS A 3 3.79 -4.71 12.26
N GLY A 4 3.35 -4.15 13.39
CA GLY A 4 2.91 -4.96 14.54
C GLY A 4 1.64 -5.78 14.24
N LYS A 5 0.77 -5.29 13.34
CA LYS A 5 -0.37 -6.08 12.83
C LYS A 5 0.07 -7.21 11.89
N ARG A 6 1.11 -7.01 11.07
CA ARG A 6 1.67 -8.02 10.16
C ARG A 6 2.42 -9.11 10.94
N GLU A 7 3.17 -8.75 11.97
CA GLU A 7 3.85 -9.70 12.85
C GLU A 7 2.86 -10.57 13.64
N LYS A 8 1.82 -9.96 14.21
CA LYS A 8 0.70 -10.71 14.84
C LYS A 8 -0.05 -11.64 13.88
N ARG A 9 -0.03 -11.37 12.57
CA ARG A 9 -0.64 -12.23 11.54
C ARG A 9 0.29 -13.37 11.10
N ARG A 10 1.60 -13.26 11.36
CA ARG A 10 2.62 -14.22 10.90
C ARG A 10 2.48 -15.57 11.57
N GLU A 11 2.45 -15.62 12.89
CA GLU A 11 2.36 -16.89 13.63
C GLU A 11 1.10 -17.69 13.26
N PRO A 12 -0.12 -17.11 13.23
CA PRO A 12 -1.31 -17.82 12.78
C PRO A 12 -1.23 -18.24 11.31
N ALA A 13 -0.61 -17.44 10.43
CA ALA A 13 -0.45 -17.77 9.02
C ALA A 13 0.52 -18.94 8.81
N LEU A 14 1.64 -18.98 9.55
CA LEU A 14 2.57 -20.11 9.54
C LEU A 14 1.90 -21.39 10.05
N ALA A 15 1.16 -21.31 11.15
CA ALA A 15 0.42 -22.46 11.68
C ALA A 15 -0.57 -23.03 10.66
N LYS A 16 -1.32 -22.16 9.96
CA LYS A 16 -2.25 -22.56 8.90
C LYS A 16 -1.54 -23.12 7.67
N ALA A 17 -0.38 -22.57 7.30
CA ALA A 17 0.43 -23.09 6.21
C ALA A 17 0.95 -24.50 6.55
N ALA A 18 1.50 -24.69 7.75
CA ALA A 18 1.98 -25.98 8.23
C ALA A 18 0.87 -27.04 8.28
N GLN A 19 -0.32 -26.67 8.79
CA GLN A 19 -1.49 -27.56 8.77
C GLN A 19 -1.89 -27.92 7.33
N GLY A 20 -1.89 -26.96 6.41
CA GLY A 20 -2.19 -27.19 5.00
C GLY A 20 -1.17 -28.11 4.32
N ILE A 21 0.12 -27.96 4.63
CA ILE A 21 1.20 -28.84 4.13
C ILE A 21 0.99 -30.26 4.66
N LYS A 22 0.76 -30.43 5.96
CA LYS A 22 0.52 -31.74 6.57
C LYS A 22 -0.69 -32.45 5.93
N LEU A 23 -1.78 -31.71 5.69
CA LEU A 23 -2.95 -32.26 5.00
C LEU A 23 -2.65 -32.68 3.56
N LEU A 24 -1.75 -31.97 2.86
CA LEU A 24 -1.30 -32.38 1.54
C LEU A 24 -0.45 -33.66 1.62
N GLU A 25 0.49 -33.74 2.57
CA GLU A 25 1.34 -34.91 2.81
C GLU A 25 0.51 -36.15 3.15
N ASP A 26 -0.47 -36.03 4.04
CA ASP A 26 -1.39 -37.10 4.41
C ASP A 26 -2.17 -37.60 3.19
N ARG A 27 -2.65 -36.69 2.32
CA ARG A 27 -3.35 -37.07 1.09
C ARG A 27 -2.44 -37.76 0.08
N VAL A 28 -1.19 -37.34 -0.05
CA VAL A 28 -0.19 -38.02 -0.90
C VAL A 28 0.01 -39.45 -0.38
N ARG A 29 0.21 -39.60 0.94
CA ARG A 29 0.39 -40.91 1.59
C ARG A 29 -0.81 -41.82 1.37
N ASP A 30 -2.02 -41.27 1.48
CA ASP A 30 -3.28 -42.01 1.33
C ASP A 30 -3.67 -42.21 -0.16
N ARG A 31 -2.82 -41.81 -1.11
CA ARG A 31 -3.09 -41.81 -2.56
C ARG A 31 -4.39 -41.09 -2.95
N ALA A 32 -4.81 -40.12 -2.13
CA ALA A 32 -6.00 -39.34 -2.34
C ALA A 32 -5.75 -38.23 -3.38
N HIS A 33 -6.76 -37.95 -4.20
CA HIS A 33 -6.65 -36.89 -5.20
C HIS A 33 -6.45 -35.50 -4.55
N ILE A 34 -5.51 -34.72 -5.09
CA ILE A 34 -5.18 -33.37 -4.60
C ILE A 34 -5.75 -32.32 -5.54
N ARG A 35 -6.43 -31.31 -4.97
CA ARG A 35 -7.11 -30.25 -5.71
C ARG A 35 -6.31 -28.94 -5.66
N LYS A 36 -6.36 -28.16 -6.75
CA LYS A 36 -5.66 -26.86 -6.88
C LYS A 36 -5.86 -25.91 -5.69
N HIS A 37 -7.07 -25.81 -5.17
CA HIS A 37 -7.36 -24.88 -4.06
C HIS A 37 -6.58 -25.21 -2.78
N GLN A 38 -6.15 -26.47 -2.59
CA GLN A 38 -5.36 -26.88 -1.43
C GLN A 38 -3.94 -26.29 -1.52
N PHE A 39 -3.33 -26.32 -2.70
CA PHE A 39 -2.08 -25.61 -2.97
C PHE A 39 -2.26 -24.10 -2.85
N SER A 40 -3.33 -23.53 -3.42
CA SER A 40 -3.60 -22.10 -3.32
C SER A 40 -3.79 -21.63 -1.87
N ALA A 41 -4.38 -22.46 -1.01
CA ALA A 41 -4.53 -22.16 0.41
C ALA A 41 -3.18 -22.16 1.15
N VAL A 42 -2.30 -23.12 0.86
CA VAL A 42 -0.93 -23.14 1.42
C VAL A 42 -0.15 -21.91 0.96
N ILE A 43 -0.11 -21.66 -0.35
CA ILE A 43 0.58 -20.50 -0.94
C ILE A 43 0.07 -19.19 -0.34
N LYS A 44 -1.25 -19.04 -0.20
CA LYS A 44 -1.86 -17.86 0.42
C LYS A 44 -1.36 -17.63 1.84
N ASN A 45 -1.31 -18.68 2.66
CA ASN A 45 -0.86 -18.55 4.05
C ASN A 45 0.65 -18.34 4.16
N LEU A 46 1.45 -18.95 3.29
CA LEU A 46 2.90 -18.68 3.20
C LEU A 46 3.17 -17.22 2.79
N ASN A 47 2.46 -16.72 1.79
CA ASN A 47 2.57 -15.31 1.38
C ASN A 47 2.13 -14.35 2.50
N ALA A 48 1.10 -14.72 3.27
CA ALA A 48 0.65 -13.92 4.41
C ALA A 48 1.63 -13.96 5.60
N ALA A 49 2.42 -15.03 5.72
CA ALA A 49 3.46 -15.18 6.73
C ALA A 49 4.79 -14.52 6.33
N PHE A 50 5.02 -14.29 5.04
CA PHE A 50 6.23 -13.65 4.56
C PHE A 50 6.32 -12.20 5.06
N CYS A 51 7.43 -11.87 5.70
CA CYS A 51 7.80 -10.50 6.02
C CYS A 51 9.30 -10.30 5.80
N TRP A 52 9.66 -9.10 5.34
CA TRP A 52 11.06 -8.66 5.33
C TRP A 52 11.51 -8.45 6.77
N THR A 53 12.48 -9.24 7.23
CA THR A 53 13.13 -9.00 8.52
C THR A 53 13.97 -7.73 8.47
N MET A 54 14.38 -7.21 9.62
CA MET A 54 15.28 -6.04 9.66
C MET A 54 16.64 -6.36 9.04
N GLU A 55 17.12 -7.58 9.21
CA GLU A 55 18.36 -8.06 8.60
C GLU A 55 18.26 -8.10 7.08
N ASP A 56 17.18 -8.66 6.52
CA ASP A 56 16.96 -8.70 5.07
C ASP A 56 16.91 -7.29 4.46
N ARG A 57 16.27 -6.34 5.16
CA ARG A 57 16.20 -4.94 4.72
C ARG A 57 17.57 -4.27 4.73
N ALA A 58 18.34 -4.47 5.79
CA ALA A 58 19.70 -3.92 5.90
C ALA A 58 20.64 -4.52 4.84
N ALA A 59 20.52 -5.83 4.56
CA ALA A 59 21.25 -6.50 3.50
C ALA A 59 20.89 -5.92 2.11
N LEU A 60 19.60 -5.71 1.84
CA LEU A 60 19.14 -5.09 0.60
C LEU A 60 19.64 -3.65 0.46
N ALA A 61 19.54 -2.83 1.51
CA ALA A 61 20.03 -1.46 1.51
C ALA A 61 21.54 -1.40 1.22
N THR A 62 22.31 -2.28 1.85
CA THR A 62 23.75 -2.43 1.61
C THR A 62 24.04 -2.81 0.16
N TYR A 63 23.31 -3.79 -0.39
CA TYR A 63 23.45 -4.21 -1.78
C TYR A 63 23.19 -3.04 -2.74
N LEU A 64 22.09 -2.31 -2.56
CA LEU A 64 21.71 -1.18 -3.40
C LEU A 64 22.76 -0.06 -3.35
N ARG A 65 23.24 0.31 -2.16
CA ARG A 65 24.31 1.31 -2.00
C ARG A 65 25.59 0.90 -2.73
N ARG A 66 25.97 -0.39 -2.66
CA ARG A 66 27.13 -0.92 -3.41
C ARG A 66 26.98 -0.83 -4.93
N HIS A 67 25.75 -0.74 -5.43
CA HIS A 67 25.44 -0.58 -6.84
C HIS A 67 25.14 0.89 -7.21
N GLY A 68 25.55 1.85 -6.37
CA GLY A 68 25.46 3.28 -6.67
C GLY A 68 24.09 3.91 -6.39
N TRP A 69 23.16 3.19 -5.76
CA TRP A 69 21.88 3.75 -5.37
C TRP A 69 22.00 4.55 -4.06
N SER A 70 21.33 5.70 -4.01
CA SER A 70 21.08 6.38 -2.74
C SER A 70 19.96 5.66 -2.00
N VAL A 71 20.22 5.22 -0.77
CA VAL A 71 19.23 4.51 0.05
C VAL A 71 19.13 5.19 1.41
N ARG A 72 17.94 5.68 1.72
CA ARG A 72 17.59 6.25 3.02
C ARG A 72 16.88 5.20 3.87
N GLU A 73 17.34 5.03 5.09
CA GLU A 73 16.68 4.19 6.08
C GLU A 73 15.80 5.09 6.95
N CYS A 74 14.54 4.69 7.15
CA CYS A 74 13.56 5.41 7.95
C CYS A 74 13.24 4.58 9.20
N GLU A 75 13.15 5.23 10.36
CA GLU A 75 12.79 4.56 11.63
C GLU A 75 11.33 4.09 11.64
N LEU A 76 10.45 4.83 10.96
CA LEU A 76 9.01 4.59 10.92
C LEU A 76 8.55 4.22 9.50
N GLU A 77 7.83 5.12 8.84
CA GLU A 77 7.22 4.89 7.54
C GLU A 77 7.95 5.69 6.46
N ALA A 78 8.21 5.06 5.33
CA ALA A 78 8.96 5.66 4.24
C ALA A 78 8.13 6.74 3.52
N ASP A 79 6.82 6.53 3.39
CA ASP A 79 5.92 7.38 2.61
C ASP A 79 5.97 8.87 2.98
N PRO A 80 5.83 9.29 4.26
CA PRO A 80 5.96 10.69 4.64
C PRO A 80 7.38 11.24 4.44
N GLU A 81 8.42 10.42 4.58
CA GLU A 81 9.81 10.85 4.36
C GLU A 81 10.09 11.05 2.87
N ILE A 82 9.59 10.15 2.01
CA ILE A 82 9.63 10.30 0.56
C ILE A 82 8.90 11.59 0.16
N ALA A 83 7.68 11.79 0.67
CA ALA A 83 6.91 12.99 0.37
C ALA A 83 7.63 14.29 0.78
N LYS A 84 8.40 14.30 1.86
CA LYS A 84 9.21 15.47 2.26
C LYS A 84 10.40 15.72 1.33
N ASP A 85 10.98 14.67 0.76
CA ASP A 85 12.18 14.73 -0.05
C ASP A 85 11.90 15.06 -1.53
N VAL A 86 10.72 14.66 -2.03
CA VAL A 86 10.24 14.90 -3.39
C VAL A 86 10.29 16.38 -3.75
N GLN A 87 10.95 16.68 -4.86
CA GLN A 87 11.02 18.00 -5.48
C GLN A 87 10.08 18.09 -6.70
N ALA A 88 9.85 19.31 -7.16
CA ALA A 88 9.06 19.54 -8.38
C ALA A 88 9.69 18.81 -9.59
N GLY A 89 8.87 18.05 -10.31
CA GLY A 89 9.31 17.21 -11.43
C GLY A 89 9.79 15.80 -11.07
N ASP A 90 9.96 15.48 -9.79
CA ASP A 90 10.27 14.11 -9.38
C ASP A 90 9.08 13.16 -9.59
N VAL A 91 9.40 11.88 -9.70
CA VAL A 91 8.41 10.80 -9.87
C VAL A 91 8.50 9.83 -8.71
N VAL A 92 7.37 9.62 -8.03
CA VAL A 92 7.25 8.59 -7.00
C VAL A 92 6.87 7.26 -7.65
N LEU A 93 7.70 6.23 -7.47
CA LEU A 93 7.43 4.88 -7.94
C LEU A 93 6.84 4.03 -6.81
N SER A 94 5.53 3.78 -6.81
CA SER A 94 4.89 2.98 -5.76
C SER A 94 3.61 2.29 -6.23
N GLN A 95 3.30 1.13 -5.61
CA GLN A 95 1.98 0.50 -5.71
C GLN A 95 0.96 1.14 -4.79
N ASP A 96 1.43 1.90 -3.80
CA ASP A 96 0.60 2.54 -2.80
C ASP A 96 -0.11 3.76 -3.39
N SER A 97 -1.42 3.84 -3.18
CA SER A 97 -2.24 4.96 -3.62
C SER A 97 -2.13 6.17 -2.70
N ASP A 98 -1.64 6.01 -1.48
CA ASP A 98 -1.60 7.08 -0.48
C ASP A 98 -0.66 8.23 -0.92
N PHE A 99 0.31 7.96 -1.80
CA PHE A 99 1.15 9.00 -2.42
C PHE A 99 0.37 10.09 -3.15
N ILE A 100 -0.84 9.78 -3.65
CA ILE A 100 -1.67 10.74 -4.38
C ILE A 100 -2.12 11.91 -3.49
N VAL A 101 -2.24 11.71 -2.17
CA VAL A 101 -2.76 12.74 -1.26
C VAL A 101 -1.70 13.69 -0.71
N TYR A 102 -0.42 13.33 -0.82
CA TYR A 102 0.66 14.17 -0.30
C TYR A 102 0.84 15.44 -1.15
N PRO A 103 0.80 16.65 -0.55
CA PRO A 103 0.83 17.91 -1.29
C PRO A 103 2.03 18.11 -2.22
N SER A 104 3.20 17.58 -1.85
CA SER A 104 4.45 17.67 -2.60
C SER A 104 4.54 16.73 -3.80
N VAL A 105 3.72 15.68 -3.87
CA VAL A 105 3.82 14.66 -4.92
C VAL A 105 2.98 15.05 -6.13
N GLU A 106 3.62 15.30 -7.27
CA GLU A 106 2.94 15.70 -8.52
C GLU A 106 2.75 14.53 -9.49
N THR A 107 3.62 13.52 -9.44
CA THR A 107 3.58 12.37 -10.34
C THR A 107 3.83 11.07 -9.59
N VAL A 108 2.93 10.10 -9.78
CA VAL A 108 3.08 8.74 -9.28
C VAL A 108 3.10 7.76 -10.45
N TRP A 109 4.13 6.92 -10.51
CA TRP A 109 4.18 5.77 -11.39
C TRP A 109 3.83 4.53 -10.61
N ARG A 110 2.71 3.91 -10.96
CA ARG A 110 2.26 2.66 -10.38
C ARG A 110 2.66 1.49 -11.26
N PRO A 111 3.61 0.64 -10.85
CA PRO A 111 3.96 -0.55 -11.61
C PRO A 111 2.72 -1.42 -11.84
N ILE A 112 2.61 -2.07 -12.98
CA ILE A 112 1.59 -3.10 -13.25
C ILE A 112 2.26 -4.31 -13.91
N SER A 113 1.47 -5.35 -14.18
CA SER A 113 1.97 -6.56 -14.80
C SER A 113 2.67 -6.29 -16.15
N LYS A 114 3.71 -7.10 -16.41
CA LYS A 114 4.52 -7.07 -17.64
C LYS A 114 5.36 -5.80 -17.83
N GLY A 115 5.90 -5.24 -16.74
CA GLY A 115 6.84 -4.11 -16.81
C GLY A 115 6.23 -2.80 -17.30
N ARG A 116 4.90 -2.66 -17.21
CA ARG A 116 4.19 -1.43 -17.58
C ARG A 116 3.92 -0.60 -16.32
N PHE A 117 3.60 0.68 -16.53
CA PHE A 117 3.24 1.60 -15.45
C PHE A 117 1.91 2.29 -15.76
N LEU A 118 1.09 2.51 -14.75
CA LEU A 118 0.03 3.51 -14.78
C LEU A 118 0.63 4.82 -14.25
N VAL A 119 0.50 5.88 -15.04
CA VAL A 119 1.06 7.19 -14.71
C VAL A 119 -0.07 8.09 -14.22
N TYR A 120 0.04 8.53 -12.98
CA TYR A 120 -0.88 9.47 -12.36
C TYR A 120 -0.19 10.82 -12.23
N LYS A 121 -0.61 11.78 -13.05
CA LYS A 121 -0.25 13.19 -12.90
C LYS A 121 -1.32 13.85 -12.06
N ILE A 122 -0.98 14.30 -10.86
CA ILE A 122 -1.95 14.87 -9.93
C ILE A 122 -2.63 16.11 -10.49
N PRO A 123 -1.94 17.04 -11.19
CA PRO A 123 -2.61 18.17 -11.84
C PRO A 123 -3.73 17.72 -12.78
N ASP A 124 -3.49 16.71 -13.62
CA ASP A 124 -4.49 16.18 -14.56
C ASP A 124 -5.69 15.57 -13.81
N ILE A 125 -5.44 14.90 -12.68
CA ILE A 125 -6.50 14.35 -11.83
C ILE A 125 -7.35 15.47 -11.23
N LEU A 126 -6.71 16.50 -10.67
CA LEU A 126 -7.40 17.65 -10.09
C LEU A 126 -8.27 18.37 -11.13
N THR A 127 -7.74 18.59 -12.33
CA THR A 127 -8.48 19.18 -13.45
C THR A 127 -9.63 18.30 -13.92
N THR A 128 -9.39 16.99 -14.09
CA THR A 128 -10.41 16.05 -14.60
C THR A 128 -11.56 15.87 -13.61
N LEU A 129 -11.26 15.85 -12.31
CA LEU A 129 -12.26 15.67 -11.26
C LEU A 129 -12.89 16.98 -10.80
N GLU A 130 -12.37 18.13 -11.27
CA GLU A 130 -12.78 19.47 -10.86
C GLU A 130 -12.74 19.64 -9.34
N ILE A 131 -11.64 19.19 -8.72
CA ILE A 131 -11.41 19.30 -7.27
C ILE A 131 -10.10 20.01 -6.97
N THR A 132 -10.05 20.66 -5.82
CA THR A 132 -8.83 21.25 -5.28
C THR A 132 -7.93 20.18 -4.64
N ARG A 133 -6.65 20.53 -4.45
CA ARG A 133 -5.69 19.68 -3.72
C ARG A 133 -6.18 19.34 -2.33
N THR A 134 -6.73 20.33 -1.61
CA THR A 134 -7.29 20.14 -0.27
C THR A 134 -8.45 19.13 -0.28
N GLN A 135 -9.37 19.26 -1.24
CA GLN A 135 -10.48 18.31 -1.40
C GLN A 135 -9.98 16.89 -1.72
N LEU A 136 -8.95 16.75 -2.57
CA LEU A 136 -8.34 15.44 -2.85
C LEU A 136 -7.70 14.83 -1.60
N THR A 137 -6.95 15.62 -0.84
CA THR A 137 -6.35 15.18 0.43
C THR A 137 -7.43 14.75 1.43
N THR A 138 -8.50 15.53 1.59
CA THR A 138 -9.66 15.16 2.42
C THR A 138 -10.29 13.87 1.93
N LEU A 139 -10.44 13.68 0.62
CA LEU A 139 -11.04 12.49 0.04
C LEU A 139 -10.26 11.22 0.44
N GLY A 140 -8.94 11.25 0.39
CA GLY A 140 -8.12 10.11 0.81
C GLY A 140 -8.05 9.92 2.33
N PHE A 141 -8.34 10.94 3.14
CA PHE A 141 -8.51 10.76 4.58
C PHE A 141 -9.84 10.10 4.95
N VAL A 142 -10.94 10.48 4.27
CA VAL A 142 -12.28 9.96 4.58
C VAL A 142 -12.60 8.65 3.88
N SER A 143 -11.91 8.35 2.77
CA SER A 143 -12.06 7.12 2.00
C SER A 143 -10.93 6.17 2.40
N SER A 144 -11.25 5.22 3.30
CA SER A 144 -10.34 4.22 3.89
C SER A 144 -8.88 4.25 3.39
N ASN A 145 -7.95 4.57 4.29
CA ASN A 145 -6.52 4.47 4.02
C ASN A 145 -5.85 3.55 5.06
N ASP A 146 -4.52 3.45 5.02
CA ASP A 146 -3.79 2.59 5.94
C ASP A 146 -3.86 3.03 7.42
N TYR A 147 -4.26 4.28 7.67
CA TYR A 147 -4.36 4.89 9.00
C TYR A 147 -5.80 4.94 9.54
N ASN A 148 -6.78 5.17 8.66
CA ASN A 148 -8.17 5.42 9.01
C ASN A 148 -9.12 4.50 8.25
N SER A 149 -10.11 3.96 8.96
CA SER A 149 -11.23 3.29 8.31
C SER A 149 -12.11 4.32 7.59
N ASN A 150 -12.70 3.91 6.48
CA ASN A 150 -13.74 4.69 5.81
C ASN A 150 -14.83 5.16 6.78
N ILE A 151 -15.48 6.28 6.48
CA ILE A 151 -16.70 6.67 7.20
C ILE A 151 -17.74 5.55 7.04
N PRO A 152 -18.29 5.01 8.14
CA PRO A 152 -19.28 3.94 8.07
C PRO A 152 -20.42 4.31 7.14
N THR A 153 -20.87 3.37 6.31
CA THR A 153 -21.99 3.51 5.34
C THR A 153 -21.74 4.40 4.11
N LEU A 154 -20.62 5.11 4.02
CA LEU A 154 -20.31 5.95 2.86
C LEU A 154 -19.33 5.26 1.92
N GLY A 155 -19.64 5.22 0.62
CA GLY A 155 -18.70 4.78 -0.41
C GLY A 155 -17.80 5.92 -0.89
N CYS A 156 -16.73 5.57 -1.61
CA CYS A 156 -15.81 6.56 -2.20
C CYS A 156 -16.54 7.58 -3.11
N SER A 157 -17.53 7.13 -3.90
CA SER A 157 -18.36 8.02 -4.73
C SER A 157 -19.22 8.99 -3.91
N THR A 158 -19.79 8.53 -2.80
CA THR A 158 -20.59 9.36 -1.90
C THR A 158 -19.70 10.40 -1.21
N ASN A 159 -18.54 9.97 -0.70
CA ASN A 159 -17.54 10.86 -0.11
C ASN A 159 -17.09 11.93 -1.11
N SER A 160 -16.79 11.54 -2.35
CA SER A 160 -16.40 12.46 -3.43
C SER A 160 -17.50 13.48 -3.73
N SER A 161 -18.75 13.04 -3.81
CA SER A 161 -19.89 13.94 -4.07
C SER A 161 -20.08 14.96 -2.95
N ILE A 162 -19.96 14.53 -1.69
CA ILE A 162 -20.05 15.43 -0.52
C ILE A 162 -18.89 16.43 -0.56
N ILE A 163 -17.66 15.98 -0.76
CA ILE A 163 -16.48 16.87 -0.73
C ILE A 163 -16.53 17.90 -1.86
N ARG A 164 -17.01 17.52 -3.04
CA ARG A 164 -17.23 18.46 -4.16
C ARG A 164 -18.24 19.55 -3.82
N SER A 165 -19.24 19.23 -2.99
CA SER A 165 -20.26 20.19 -2.54
C SER A 165 -19.78 21.13 -1.42
N LEU A 166 -18.63 20.85 -0.81
CA LEU A 166 -18.02 21.70 0.20
C LEU A 166 -17.10 22.71 -0.48
N ASP A 167 -17.44 24.00 -0.39
CA ASP A 167 -16.58 25.08 -0.87
C ASP A 167 -15.21 24.97 -0.19
N GLY A 168 -14.14 24.97 -0.99
CA GLY A 168 -12.77 24.64 -0.55
C GLY A 168 -12.22 25.47 0.63
N GLY A 169 -12.87 26.59 0.99
CA GLY A 169 -12.54 27.40 2.16
C GLY A 169 -12.96 26.82 3.51
N GLY A 170 -13.95 25.91 3.56
CA GLY A 170 -14.40 25.29 4.82
C GLY A 170 -13.42 24.26 5.40
N ILE A 171 -12.55 23.69 4.58
CA ILE A 171 -11.64 22.62 4.97
C ILE A 171 -10.28 23.18 5.45
N SER A 172 -9.89 24.37 5.00
CA SER A 172 -8.65 25.04 5.40
C SER A 172 -8.55 25.31 6.91
N TYR A 173 -9.68 25.44 7.61
CA TYR A 173 -9.73 25.66 9.06
C TYR A 173 -9.47 24.41 9.91
N LEU A 174 -9.45 23.20 9.32
CA LEU A 174 -9.26 21.95 10.06
C LEU A 174 -7.79 21.49 10.11
N PHE A 175 -6.90 22.11 9.33
CA PHE A 175 -5.50 21.72 9.18
C PHE A 175 -4.51 22.89 9.33
N GLY A 176 -4.96 24.01 9.90
CA GLY A 176 -4.11 25.14 10.30
C GLY A 176 -3.47 24.93 11.66
#